data_AF-A0AAD5DYE4-F1
#
_entry.id   AF-A0AAD5DYE4-F1
#
_cell.length_a   1.000
_cell.length_b   1.000
_cell.length_c   1.000
_cell.angle_alpha   90.00
_cell.angle_beta   90.00
_cell.angle_gamma   90.00
#
_symmetry.space_group_name_H-M   'P 1'
#
loop_
_entity.id
_entity.type
_entity.pdbx_description
1 polymer ?
#
loop_
_entity_poly.entity_id
_entity_poly.type
_entity_poly.pdbx_seq_one_letter_code
_entity_poly.pdbx_strand_id
1 'polypeptide(L)'
;MLLRLTPQLRQVLQEAAGDESLPKDLREAAAAGAASGAAAVPWDTVKTVVRHAQERKGADAAPSLEQVCAGSGIAFPEPRKPAGKPPELVKRLEELKARLEQQRYDAMVADVTQDEQRAAAAREGGLVTYKQQISFGVHVLAMMAAFYAFGHVAGMAITSNRAAHPFIGLLFMVGALVMETVLFIIRTSVPPKLHLAAARRATAARVARQAQRQQQEAAALQGTAGSAGMAGGAAGSAGTAQGAAGNATTGEGTAARGGRKGGAGQGSQPTKPAAEKKED
;
A
#
# COMPACT_ATOMS: atom_id res chain seq x y z
N MET A 1 -19.63 13.16 39.34
CA MET A 1 -18.96 12.06 38.62
C MET A 1 -19.94 10.91 38.49
N LEU A 2 -20.07 10.29 37.30
CA LEU A 2 -21.03 9.21 37.05
C LEU A 2 -20.29 7.87 36.95
N LEU A 3 -20.76 6.86 37.67
CA LEU A 3 -20.24 5.50 37.63
C LEU A 3 -21.18 4.59 36.86
N ARG A 4 -20.63 3.69 36.03
CA ARG A 4 -21.40 2.62 35.39
C ARG A 4 -21.95 1.66 36.44
N LEU A 5 -23.21 1.29 36.25
CA LEU A 5 -23.92 0.43 37.18
C LEU A 5 -23.46 -1.04 37.05
N THR A 6 -22.85 -1.58 38.09
CA THR A 6 -22.50 -3.00 38.21
C THR A 6 -23.60 -3.76 38.98
N PRO A 7 -23.71 -5.10 38.86
CA PRO A 7 -24.70 -5.88 39.60
C PRO A 7 -24.57 -5.75 41.13
N GLN A 8 -23.33 -5.72 41.64
CA GLN A 8 -23.01 -5.52 43.07
C GLN A 8 -23.50 -4.15 43.55
N LEU A 9 -23.21 -3.09 42.78
CA LEU A 9 -23.65 -1.73 43.09
C LEU A 9 -25.19 -1.61 43.06
N ARG A 10 -25.85 -2.30 42.12
CA ARG A 10 -27.32 -2.33 42.04
C ARG A 10 -27.93 -2.99 43.27
N GLN A 11 -27.37 -4.10 43.75
CA GLN A 11 -27.86 -4.80 44.94
C GLN A 11 -27.76 -3.91 46.20
N VAL A 12 -26.62 -3.25 46.41
CA VAL A 12 -26.42 -2.33 47.54
C VAL A 12 -27.38 -1.14 47.48
N LEU A 13 -27.65 -0.61 46.29
CA LEU A 13 -28.63 0.48 46.11
C LEU A 13 -30.08 0.02 46.32
N GLN A 14 -30.42 -1.24 45.99
CA GLN A 14 -31.74 -1.82 46.26
C GLN A 14 -31.96 -2.06 47.75
N GLU A 15 -30.94 -2.57 48.46
CA GLU A 15 -30.99 -2.72 49.92
C GLU A 15 -31.13 -1.36 50.61
N ALA A 16 -30.42 -0.34 50.15
CA ALA A 16 -30.51 1.02 50.67
C ALA A 16 -31.85 1.72 50.34
N ALA A 17 -32.47 1.39 49.21
CA ALA A 17 -33.79 1.89 48.84
C ALA A 17 -34.91 1.33 49.76
N GLY A 18 -34.70 0.16 50.36
CA GLY A 18 -35.62 -0.45 51.33
C GLY A 18 -35.37 -0.07 52.80
N ASP A 19 -34.29 0.66 53.09
CA ASP A 19 -33.92 1.00 54.46
C ASP A 19 -34.63 2.28 54.93
N GLU A 20 -35.51 2.14 55.93
CA GLU A 20 -36.29 3.24 56.51
C GLU A 20 -35.44 4.24 57.29
N SER A 21 -34.20 3.87 57.62
CA SER A 21 -33.32 4.73 58.39
C SER A 21 -32.51 5.74 57.59
N LEU A 22 -32.48 5.59 56.26
CA LEU A 22 -31.89 6.59 55.39
C LEU A 22 -32.82 7.81 55.26
N PRO A 23 -32.26 9.03 55.17
CA PRO A 23 -32.99 10.21 54.74
C PRO A 23 -33.75 9.94 53.44
N LYS A 24 -34.99 10.44 53.37
CA LYS A 24 -35.92 10.20 52.25
C LYS A 24 -35.29 10.52 50.89
N ASP A 25 -34.54 11.62 50.81
CA ASP A 25 -33.87 12.07 49.59
C ASP A 25 -32.80 11.08 49.08
N LEU A 26 -32.08 10.41 49.98
CA LEU A 26 -31.08 9.40 49.62
C LEU A 26 -31.73 8.08 49.23
N ARG A 27 -32.87 7.73 49.84
CA ARG A 27 -33.65 6.54 49.49
C ARG A 27 -34.23 6.66 48.09
N GLU A 28 -34.77 7.83 47.76
CA GLU A 28 -35.29 8.14 46.43
C GLU A 28 -34.16 8.15 45.38
N ALA A 29 -33.00 8.73 45.70
CA ALA A 29 -31.83 8.70 44.82
C ALA A 29 -31.26 7.28 44.61
N ALA A 30 -31.27 6.44 45.64
CA ALA A 30 -30.87 5.04 45.56
C ALA A 30 -31.87 4.22 44.73
N ALA A 31 -33.18 4.43 44.92
CA ALA A 31 -34.23 3.80 44.13
C ALA A 31 -34.16 4.18 42.65
N ALA A 32 -33.91 5.45 42.35
CA ALA A 32 -33.71 5.94 40.98
C ALA A 32 -32.47 5.32 40.32
N GLY A 33 -31.36 5.15 41.07
CA GLY A 33 -30.15 4.49 40.60
C GLY A 33 -30.26 2.97 40.46
N ALA A 34 -31.14 2.33 41.24
CA ALA A 34 -31.39 0.89 41.20
C ALA A 34 -32.40 0.45 40.11
N ALA A 35 -33.09 1.40 39.48
CA ALA A 35 -34.11 1.14 38.46
C ALA A 35 -33.53 0.39 37.25
N SER A 36 -34.34 -0.48 36.64
CA SER A 36 -33.95 -1.44 35.59
C SER A 36 -33.33 -0.79 34.32
N GLY A 37 -33.48 0.52 34.13
CA GLY A 37 -32.94 1.28 32.99
C GLY A 37 -31.78 2.24 33.29
N ALA A 38 -31.32 2.37 34.54
CA ALA A 38 -30.26 3.29 34.89
C ALA A 38 -28.88 2.73 34.49
N ALA A 39 -28.20 3.38 33.54
CA ALA A 39 -26.86 2.96 33.08
C ALA A 39 -25.72 3.56 33.92
N ALA A 40 -26.00 4.64 34.65
CA ALA A 40 -25.01 5.33 35.47
C ALA A 40 -25.62 5.97 36.74
N VAL A 41 -24.84 6.02 37.82
CA VAL A 41 -25.25 6.58 39.12
C VAL A 41 -24.21 7.61 39.59
N PRO A 42 -24.62 8.73 40.24
CA PRO A 42 -23.70 9.68 40.84
C PRO A 42 -22.84 9.05 41.94
N TRP A 43 -21.53 9.33 41.91
CA TRP A 43 -20.56 8.84 42.91
C TRP A 43 -20.92 9.23 44.34
N ASP A 44 -21.42 10.45 44.54
CA ASP A 44 -21.74 10.97 45.87
C ASP A 44 -22.88 10.20 46.55
N THR A 45 -23.86 9.72 45.76
CA THR A 45 -24.94 8.85 46.24
C THR A 45 -24.41 7.49 46.67
N VAL A 46 -23.50 6.89 45.90
CA VAL A 46 -22.89 5.59 46.24
C VAL A 46 -22.04 5.69 47.51
N LYS A 47 -21.21 6.73 47.63
CA LYS A 47 -20.34 6.95 48.78
C LYS A 47 -21.12 7.13 50.07
N THR A 48 -22.22 7.87 50.04
CA THR A 48 -23.07 8.14 51.22
C THR A 48 -23.82 6.89 51.66
N VAL A 49 -24.35 6.11 50.72
CA VAL A 49 -25.03 4.82 51.00
C VAL A 49 -24.07 3.80 51.62
N VAL A 50 -22.88 3.60 51.04
CA VAL A 50 -21.90 2.62 51.54
C VAL A 50 -21.38 3.02 52.93
N ARG A 51 -21.11 4.30 53.16
CA ARG A 51 -20.68 4.78 54.49
C ARG A 51 -21.76 4.52 55.55
N HIS A 52 -23.02 4.78 55.24
CA HIS A 52 -24.13 4.51 56.17
C HIS A 52 -24.30 3.00 56.44
N ALA A 53 -24.11 2.16 55.42
CA ALA A 53 -24.14 0.71 55.58
C ALA A 53 -22.98 0.20 56.48
N GLN A 54 -21.79 0.82 56.37
CA GLN A 54 -20.62 0.50 57.21
C GLN A 54 -20.81 0.95 58.66
N GLU A 55 -21.36 2.13 58.90
CA GLU A 55 -21.69 2.64 60.23
C GLU A 55 -22.71 1.74 60.96
N ARG A 56 -23.60 1.08 60.20
CA ARG A 56 -24.67 0.21 60.71
C ARG A 56 -24.25 -1.24 60.94
N LYS A 57 -23.63 -1.87 59.95
CA LYS A 57 -23.27 -3.29 59.98
C LYS A 57 -21.90 -3.54 60.63
N GLY A 58 -21.14 -2.48 60.91
CA GLY A 58 -19.77 -2.55 61.40
C GLY A 58 -18.77 -2.82 60.27
N ALA A 59 -17.50 -2.45 60.49
CA ALA A 59 -16.45 -2.51 59.48
C ALA A 59 -16.17 -3.93 58.92
N ASP A 60 -16.63 -4.97 59.61
CA ASP A 60 -16.32 -6.37 59.29
C ASP A 60 -17.45 -7.09 58.52
N ALA A 61 -18.68 -6.56 58.52
CA ALA A 61 -19.85 -7.17 57.85
C ALA A 61 -20.40 -6.35 56.66
N ALA A 62 -19.90 -5.13 56.45
CA ALA A 62 -20.28 -4.30 55.31
C ALA A 62 -19.27 -4.45 54.16
N PRO A 63 -19.73 -4.54 52.90
CA PRO A 63 -18.82 -4.60 51.76
C PRO A 63 -17.99 -3.32 51.68
N SER A 64 -16.68 -3.45 51.42
CA SER A 64 -15.79 -2.30 51.30
C SER A 64 -16.13 -1.49 50.04
N LEU A 65 -15.86 -0.18 50.06
CA LEU A 65 -16.13 0.69 48.91
C LEU A 65 -15.41 0.17 47.64
N GLU A 66 -14.22 -0.41 47.81
CA GLU A 66 -13.43 -1.02 46.76
C GLU A 66 -14.10 -2.27 46.17
N GLN A 67 -14.72 -3.11 46.99
CA GLN A 67 -15.47 -4.29 46.54
C GLN A 67 -16.74 -3.92 45.78
N VAL A 68 -17.48 -2.91 46.27
CA VAL A 68 -18.71 -2.44 45.61
C VAL A 68 -18.40 -1.75 44.27
N CYS A 69 -17.26 -1.05 44.20
CA CYS A 69 -16.83 -0.33 43.00
C CYS A 69 -15.93 -1.17 42.08
N ALA A 70 -15.58 -2.40 42.48
CA ALA A 70 -14.77 -3.31 41.66
C ALA A 70 -15.46 -3.57 40.32
N GLY A 71 -14.78 -3.21 39.22
CA GLY A 71 -15.31 -3.32 37.87
C GLY A 71 -16.29 -2.21 37.45
N SER A 72 -16.52 -1.20 38.29
CA SER A 72 -17.27 0.00 37.88
C SER A 72 -16.37 0.95 37.10
N GLY A 73 -16.76 1.27 35.87
CA GLY A 73 -16.08 2.25 35.02
C GLY A 73 -16.69 3.64 35.16
N ILE A 74 -15.90 4.68 34.89
CA ILE A 74 -16.42 6.06 34.80
C ILE A 74 -17.29 6.17 33.55
N ALA A 75 -18.56 6.54 33.72
CA ALA A 75 -19.45 6.84 32.61
C ALA A 75 -19.15 8.26 32.11
N PHE A 76 -18.38 8.36 31.02
CA PHE A 76 -18.21 9.64 30.33
C PHE A 76 -19.50 9.98 29.59
N PRO A 77 -20.06 11.20 29.75
CA PRO A 77 -21.14 11.65 28.90
C PRO A 77 -20.63 11.65 27.45
N GLU A 78 -21.36 11.00 26.54
CA GLU A 78 -20.98 10.99 25.13
C GLU A 78 -20.87 12.44 24.64
N PRO A 79 -19.74 12.84 24.03
CA PRO A 79 -19.60 14.18 23.51
C PRO A 79 -20.68 14.41 22.44
N ARG A 80 -21.47 15.47 22.65
CA ARG A 80 -22.56 15.88 21.77
C ARG A 80 -22.01 16.03 20.36
N LYS A 81 -22.42 15.14 19.44
CA LYS A 81 -22.01 15.19 18.03
C LYS A 81 -22.35 16.59 17.48
N PRO A 82 -21.37 17.35 16.96
CA PRO A 82 -21.65 18.65 16.37
C PRO A 82 -22.62 18.49 15.20
N ALA A 83 -23.65 19.34 15.16
CA ALA A 83 -24.70 19.29 14.17
C ALA A 83 -24.17 19.80 12.82
N GLY A 84 -24.09 18.90 11.84
CA GLY A 84 -23.80 19.21 10.45
C GLY A 84 -22.31 19.20 10.09
N LYS A 85 -21.99 18.60 8.93
CA LYS A 85 -20.67 18.71 8.32
C LYS A 85 -20.52 20.13 7.75
N PRO A 86 -19.40 20.84 7.99
CA PRO A 86 -19.19 22.16 7.43
C PRO A 86 -19.25 22.11 5.89
N PRO A 87 -19.82 23.11 5.21
CA PRO A 87 -19.98 23.11 3.76
C PRO A 87 -18.63 23.05 3.02
N GLU A 88 -17.56 23.57 3.64
CA GLU A 88 -16.20 23.47 3.11
C GLU A 88 -15.67 22.04 3.08
N LEU A 89 -15.98 21.22 4.11
CA LEU A 89 -15.58 19.81 4.14
C LEU A 89 -16.36 18.99 3.12
N VAL A 90 -17.59 19.35 2.79
CA VAL A 90 -18.38 18.67 1.74
C VAL A 90 -17.73 18.90 0.38
N LYS A 91 -17.36 20.14 0.05
CA LYS A 91 -16.65 20.47 -1.20
C LYS A 91 -15.32 19.74 -1.32
N ARG A 92 -14.51 19.72 -0.25
CA ARG A 92 -13.26 18.96 -0.22
C ARG A 92 -13.50 17.47 -0.45
N LEU A 93 -14.53 16.89 0.17
CA LEU A 93 -14.86 15.47 -0.03
C LEU A 93 -15.32 15.18 -1.47
N GLU A 94 -16.04 16.08 -2.11
CA GLU A 94 -16.43 15.96 -3.52
C GLU A 94 -15.20 16.02 -4.44
N GLU A 95 -14.27 16.94 -4.20
CA GLU A 95 -13.00 17.01 -4.95
C GLU A 95 -12.16 15.74 -4.79
N LEU A 96 -12.04 15.21 -3.57
CA LEU A 96 -11.31 13.96 -3.33
C LEU A 96 -11.97 12.77 -4.03
N LYS A 97 -13.30 12.71 -4.07
CA LYS A 97 -14.04 11.67 -4.79
C LYS A 97 -13.82 11.78 -6.30
N ALA A 98 -13.92 12.99 -6.86
CA ALA A 98 -13.68 13.22 -8.29
C ALA A 98 -12.27 12.79 -8.71
N ARG A 99 -11.24 13.10 -7.90
CA ARG A 99 -9.86 12.64 -8.16
C ARG A 99 -9.73 11.12 -8.13
N LEU A 100 -10.42 10.46 -7.20
CA LEU A 100 -10.38 9.00 -7.07
C LEU A 100 -11.10 8.33 -8.25
N GLU A 101 -12.23 8.89 -8.68
CA GLU A 101 -12.96 8.46 -9.87
C GLU A 101 -12.12 8.62 -11.14
N GLN A 102 -11.41 9.75 -11.28
CA GLN A 102 -10.48 9.95 -12.40
C GLN A 102 -9.35 8.92 -12.38
N GLN A 103 -8.73 8.68 -11.22
CA GLN A 103 -7.69 7.65 -11.10
C GLN A 103 -8.19 6.25 -11.47
N ARG A 104 -9.44 5.92 -11.12
CA ARG A 104 -10.06 4.64 -11.50
C ARG A 104 -10.35 4.59 -12.99
N TYR A 105 -10.84 5.68 -13.58
CA TYR A 105 -11.03 5.78 -15.02
C TYR A 105 -9.70 5.60 -15.76
N ASP A 106 -8.66 6.32 -15.34
CA ASP A 106 -7.32 6.21 -15.91
C ASP A 106 -6.77 4.79 -15.78
N ALA A 107 -7.00 4.12 -14.64
CA ALA A 107 -6.61 2.73 -14.45
C ALA A 107 -7.37 1.75 -15.37
N MET A 108 -8.67 1.98 -15.65
CA MET A 108 -9.44 1.17 -16.58
C MET A 108 -9.00 1.38 -18.04
N VAL A 109 -8.58 2.59 -18.38
CA VAL A 109 -8.15 2.97 -19.72
C VAL A 109 -6.66 2.71 -19.95
N ALA A 110 -5.88 2.51 -18.89
CA ALA A 110 -4.43 2.30 -18.93
C ALA A 110 -4.00 1.16 -19.87
N ASP A 111 -4.76 0.09 -20.01
CA ASP A 111 -4.41 -1.01 -20.92
C ASP A 111 -4.59 -0.64 -22.40
N VAL A 112 -5.52 0.26 -22.70
CA VAL A 112 -5.76 0.76 -24.07
C VAL A 112 -4.79 1.87 -24.42
N THR A 113 -4.55 2.80 -23.48
CA THR A 113 -3.63 3.92 -23.68
C THR A 113 -2.17 3.54 -23.48
N GLN A 114 -1.83 2.36 -22.96
CA GLN A 114 -0.44 1.94 -22.79
C GLN A 114 0.33 1.89 -24.11
N ASP A 115 -0.31 1.47 -25.20
CA ASP A 115 0.30 1.43 -26.52
C ASP A 115 0.48 2.84 -27.09
N GLU A 116 -0.49 3.74 -26.85
CA GLU A 116 -0.41 5.15 -27.23
C GLU A 116 0.60 5.92 -26.39
N GLN A 117 0.72 5.65 -25.09
CA GLN A 117 1.68 6.24 -24.17
C GLN A 117 3.09 5.71 -24.41
N ARG A 118 3.27 4.44 -24.80
CA ARG A 118 4.57 3.91 -25.23
C ARG A 118 4.96 4.44 -26.60
N ALA A 119 4.00 4.58 -27.52
CA ALA A 119 4.23 5.23 -28.81
C ALA A 119 4.51 6.73 -28.65
N ALA A 120 3.83 7.41 -27.72
CA ALA A 120 4.04 8.79 -27.35
C ALA A 120 5.38 8.95 -26.63
N ALA A 121 5.75 8.11 -25.66
CA ALA A 121 7.07 8.12 -25.01
C ALA A 121 8.23 7.76 -25.95
N ALA A 122 7.97 6.97 -27.00
CA ALA A 122 8.93 6.70 -28.06
C ALA A 122 9.02 7.87 -29.07
N ARG A 123 7.90 8.54 -29.38
CA ARG A 123 7.86 9.79 -30.17
C ARG A 123 8.46 10.98 -29.40
N GLU A 124 8.22 11.04 -28.11
CA GLU A 124 8.83 11.87 -27.07
C GLU A 124 10.16 11.28 -26.60
N GLY A 125 10.81 10.47 -27.45
CA GLY A 125 12.24 10.12 -27.35
C GLY A 125 13.17 11.35 -27.30
N GLY A 126 12.62 12.57 -27.24
CA GLY A 126 13.24 13.74 -26.66
C GLY A 126 13.38 13.63 -25.13
N LEU A 127 14.29 12.75 -24.70
CA LEU A 127 15.19 13.12 -23.60
C LEU A 127 14.59 13.28 -22.17
N VAL A 128 13.70 12.38 -21.72
CA VAL A 128 13.09 12.47 -20.36
C VAL A 128 14.09 12.22 -19.21
N THR A 129 15.28 11.69 -19.50
CA THR A 129 16.35 11.51 -18.49
C THR A 129 17.53 12.42 -18.79
N TYR A 130 17.86 13.32 -17.85
CA TYR A 130 19.02 14.23 -17.91
C TYR A 130 20.34 13.53 -18.30
N LYS A 131 20.53 12.27 -17.87
CA LYS A 131 21.70 11.45 -18.28
C LYS A 131 21.70 11.12 -19.78
N GLN A 132 20.53 10.94 -20.38
CA GLN A 132 20.37 10.63 -21.81
C GLN A 132 20.53 11.89 -22.67
N GLN A 133 20.21 13.08 -22.14
CA GLN A 133 20.53 14.39 -22.74
C GLN A 133 22.03 14.62 -22.82
N ILE A 134 22.73 14.42 -21.71
CA ILE A 134 24.18 14.60 -21.65
C ILE A 134 24.87 13.57 -22.54
N SER A 135 24.44 12.30 -22.49
CA SER A 135 25.04 11.25 -23.32
C SER A 135 24.87 11.54 -24.82
N PHE A 136 23.73 12.10 -25.24
CA PHE A 136 23.53 12.47 -26.64
C PHE A 136 24.43 13.64 -27.04
N GLY A 137 24.49 14.71 -26.24
CA GLY A 137 25.38 15.84 -26.51
C GLY A 137 26.85 15.45 -26.58
N VAL A 138 27.31 14.58 -25.67
CA VAL A 138 28.68 14.04 -25.69
C VAL A 138 28.94 13.17 -26.93
N HIS A 139 27.96 12.37 -27.35
CA HIS A 139 28.07 11.56 -28.58
C HIS A 139 28.22 12.45 -29.82
N VAL A 140 27.36 13.45 -29.98
CA VAL A 140 27.42 14.41 -31.09
C VAL A 140 28.78 15.10 -31.13
N LEU A 141 29.27 15.57 -29.98
CA LEU A 141 30.57 16.24 -29.89
C LEU A 141 31.74 15.29 -30.25
N ALA A 142 31.69 14.03 -29.79
CA ALA A 142 32.70 13.03 -30.12
C ALA A 142 32.72 12.71 -31.62
N MET A 143 31.53 12.59 -32.25
CA MET A 143 31.41 12.37 -33.69
C MET A 143 31.91 13.58 -34.49
N MET A 144 31.61 14.81 -34.07
CA MET A 144 32.14 16.03 -34.69
C MET A 144 33.67 16.09 -34.64
N ALA A 145 34.27 15.75 -33.49
CA ALA A 145 35.72 15.71 -33.33
C ALA A 145 36.36 14.64 -34.23
N ALA A 146 35.77 13.44 -34.29
CA ALA A 146 36.25 12.35 -35.12
C ALA A 146 36.20 12.69 -36.62
N PHE A 147 35.08 13.25 -37.10
CA PHE A 147 34.93 13.62 -38.51
C PHE A 147 35.77 14.84 -38.89
N TYR A 148 35.98 15.79 -37.98
CA TYR A 148 36.90 16.90 -38.20
C TYR A 148 38.34 16.39 -38.33
N ALA A 149 38.80 15.54 -37.41
CA ALA A 149 40.15 14.96 -37.47
C ALA A 149 40.34 14.12 -38.74
N PHE A 150 39.34 13.30 -39.08
CA PHE A 150 39.33 12.51 -40.32
C PHE A 150 39.39 13.42 -41.57
N GLY A 151 38.55 14.44 -41.65
CA GLY A 151 38.53 15.38 -42.76
C GLY A 151 39.81 16.21 -42.85
N HIS A 152 40.43 16.56 -41.73
CA HIS A 152 41.71 17.26 -41.69
C HIS A 152 42.83 16.37 -42.24
N VAL A 153 42.91 15.10 -41.81
CA VAL A 153 43.89 14.13 -42.32
C VAL A 153 43.65 13.83 -43.81
N ALA A 154 42.39 13.64 -44.22
CA ALA A 154 42.03 13.50 -45.63
C ALA A 154 42.43 14.74 -46.44
N GLY A 155 42.25 15.94 -45.86
CA GLY A 155 42.73 17.19 -46.43
C GLY A 155 44.24 17.21 -46.60
N MET A 156 45.02 16.69 -45.65
CA MET A 156 46.48 16.56 -45.81
C MET A 156 46.87 15.61 -46.94
N ALA A 157 46.08 14.56 -47.17
CA ALA A 157 46.34 13.58 -48.22
C ALA A 157 45.98 14.10 -49.62
N ILE A 158 44.93 14.92 -49.75
CA ILE A 158 44.37 15.34 -51.04
C ILE A 158 44.98 16.65 -51.55
N THR A 159 45.31 17.59 -50.67
CA THR A 159 45.81 18.92 -51.06
C THR A 159 47.21 19.18 -50.52
N SER A 160 48.11 19.75 -51.32
CA SER A 160 49.42 20.23 -50.83
C SER A 160 49.35 21.59 -50.12
N ASN A 161 48.22 22.31 -50.22
CA ASN A 161 48.07 23.61 -49.56
C ASN A 161 47.66 23.43 -48.09
N ARG A 162 48.55 23.84 -47.18
CA ARG A 162 48.33 23.75 -45.73
C ARG A 162 47.14 24.56 -45.23
N ALA A 163 46.80 25.65 -45.92
CA ALA A 163 45.64 26.44 -45.59
C ALA A 163 44.33 25.72 -45.88
N ALA A 164 44.31 24.73 -46.79
CA ALA A 164 43.09 24.04 -47.23
C ALA A 164 42.65 22.89 -46.30
N HIS A 165 43.57 22.30 -45.52
CA HIS A 165 43.27 21.19 -44.62
C HIS A 165 42.16 21.48 -43.59
N PRO A 166 42.16 22.62 -42.85
CA PRO A 166 41.09 22.90 -41.89
C PRO A 166 39.73 23.13 -42.56
N PHE A 167 39.69 23.65 -43.79
CA PHE A 167 38.42 23.83 -44.52
C PHE A 167 37.80 22.50 -44.94
N ILE A 168 38.63 21.51 -45.31
CA ILE A 168 38.16 20.16 -45.63
C ILE A 168 37.70 19.44 -44.36
N GLY A 169 38.41 19.61 -43.24
CA GLY A 169 37.97 19.14 -41.93
C GLY A 169 36.61 19.73 -41.52
N LEU A 170 36.41 21.03 -41.74
CA LEU A 170 35.15 21.72 -41.47
C LEU A 170 34.01 21.18 -42.34
N LEU A 171 34.25 20.92 -43.63
CA LEU A 171 33.26 20.35 -44.54
C LEU A 171 32.79 18.95 -44.08
N PHE A 172 33.72 18.09 -43.67
CA PHE A 172 33.40 16.77 -43.12
C PHE A 172 32.65 16.86 -41.78
N MET A 173 32.97 17.83 -40.94
CA MET A 173 32.27 18.09 -39.68
C MET A 173 30.81 18.53 -39.92
N VAL A 174 30.56 19.39 -40.91
CA VAL A 174 29.19 19.76 -41.32
C VAL A 174 28.44 18.55 -41.88
N GLY A 175 29.09 17.71 -42.70
CA GLY A 175 28.51 16.46 -43.19
C GLY A 175 28.12 15.50 -42.06
N ALA A 176 28.96 15.38 -41.04
CA ALA A 176 28.67 14.59 -39.85
C ALA A 176 27.45 15.11 -39.08
N LEU A 177 27.31 16.44 -38.96
CA LEU A 177 26.14 17.07 -38.32
C LEU A 177 24.84 16.73 -39.07
N VAL A 178 24.87 16.77 -40.40
CA VAL A 178 23.70 16.39 -41.23
C VAL A 178 23.39 14.90 -41.07
N MET A 179 24.40 14.03 -41.14
CA MET A 179 24.23 12.59 -40.96
C MET A 179 23.66 12.25 -39.58
N GLU A 180 24.19 12.88 -38.53
CA GLU A 180 23.71 12.73 -37.15
C GLU A 180 22.26 13.22 -37.00
N THR A 181 21.91 14.34 -37.64
CA THR A 181 20.53 14.86 -37.64
C THR A 181 19.58 13.87 -38.33
N VAL A 182 19.98 13.30 -39.46
CA VAL A 182 19.19 12.29 -40.18
C VAL A 182 19.06 11.01 -39.34
N LEU A 183 20.14 10.53 -38.72
CA LEU A 183 20.12 9.37 -37.83
C LEU A 183 19.23 9.61 -36.60
N PHE A 184 19.24 10.82 -36.04
CA PHE A 184 18.36 11.23 -34.95
C PHE A 184 16.89 11.19 -35.37
N ILE A 185 16.57 11.75 -36.55
CA ILE A 185 15.21 11.69 -37.12
C ILE A 185 14.79 10.24 -37.33
N ILE A 186 15.63 9.39 -37.93
CA ILE A 186 15.29 7.97 -38.13
C ILE A 186 15.09 7.26 -36.78
N ARG A 187 15.99 7.48 -35.82
CA ARG A 187 15.91 6.84 -34.50
C ARG A 187 14.68 7.26 -33.70
N THR A 188 14.22 8.49 -33.84
CA THR A 188 13.01 9.01 -33.17
C THR A 188 11.73 8.73 -33.95
N SER A 189 11.81 8.59 -35.28
CA SER A 189 10.66 8.34 -36.16
C SER A 189 10.27 6.86 -36.30
N VAL A 190 11.20 5.91 -36.09
CA VAL A 190 10.90 4.49 -36.22
C VAL A 190 10.35 3.93 -34.89
N PRO A 191 9.04 3.58 -34.81
CA PRO A 191 8.52 2.91 -33.63
C PRO A 191 9.25 1.57 -33.45
N PRO A 192 9.66 1.20 -32.22
CA PRO A 192 10.41 -0.03 -31.96
C PRO A 192 9.49 -1.25 -32.11
N LYS A 193 9.26 -1.69 -33.36
CA LYS A 193 8.42 -2.84 -33.71
C LYS A 193 8.89 -4.15 -33.04
N LEU A 194 10.17 -4.23 -32.67
CA LEU A 194 10.78 -5.42 -32.06
C LEU A 194 10.37 -5.63 -30.59
N HIS A 195 10.36 -4.57 -29.78
CA HIS A 195 9.96 -4.66 -28.37
C HIS A 195 8.45 -4.84 -28.22
N LEU A 196 7.67 -4.28 -29.15
CA LEU A 196 6.22 -4.43 -29.20
C LEU A 196 5.82 -5.89 -29.51
N ALA A 197 6.52 -6.56 -30.44
CA ALA A 197 6.30 -7.97 -30.72
C ALA A 197 6.71 -8.88 -29.54
N ALA A 198 7.83 -8.58 -28.87
CA ALA A 198 8.26 -9.33 -27.69
C ALA A 198 7.29 -9.15 -26.50
N ALA A 199 6.80 -7.93 -26.26
CA ALA A 199 5.82 -7.64 -25.22
C ALA A 199 4.46 -8.30 -25.49
N ARG A 200 4.01 -8.35 -26.75
CA ARG A 200 2.80 -9.08 -27.16
C ARG A 200 2.92 -10.59 -26.96
N ARG A 201 4.09 -11.17 -27.25
CA ARG A 201 4.36 -12.59 -26.97
C ARG A 201 4.36 -12.89 -25.47
N ALA A 202 4.95 -12.01 -24.65
CA ALA A 202 4.99 -12.17 -23.20
C ALA A 202 3.60 -12.06 -22.55
N THR A 203 2.76 -11.14 -23.02
CA THR A 203 1.37 -11.00 -22.55
C THR A 203 0.51 -12.17 -23.01
N ALA A 204 0.59 -12.58 -24.27
CA ALA A 204 -0.10 -13.77 -24.78
C ALA A 204 0.26 -15.05 -23.98
N ALA A 205 1.54 -15.22 -23.62
CA ALA A 205 1.98 -16.35 -22.81
C ALA A 205 1.41 -16.32 -21.37
N ARG A 206 1.22 -15.13 -20.77
CA ARG A 206 0.60 -14.99 -19.45
C ARG A 206 -0.90 -15.33 -19.50
N VAL A 207 -1.61 -14.85 -20.52
CA VAL A 207 -3.02 -15.13 -20.74
C VAL A 207 -3.25 -16.63 -20.97
N ALA A 208 -2.41 -17.28 -21.78
CA ALA A 208 -2.50 -18.73 -22.01
C ALA A 208 -2.31 -19.54 -20.71
N ARG A 209 -1.37 -19.15 -19.84
CA ARG A 209 -1.18 -19.80 -18.53
C ARG A 209 -2.37 -19.60 -17.60
N GLN A 210 -3.00 -18.43 -17.62
CA GLN A 210 -4.21 -18.17 -16.82
C GLN A 210 -5.39 -18.99 -17.34
N ALA A 211 -5.58 -19.06 -18.65
CA ALA A 211 -6.63 -19.89 -19.26
C ALA A 211 -6.44 -21.38 -18.91
N GLN A 212 -5.20 -21.88 -18.95
CA GLN A 212 -4.90 -23.25 -18.53
C GLN A 212 -5.21 -23.50 -17.04
N ARG A 213 -4.89 -22.55 -16.15
CA ARG A 213 -5.24 -22.66 -14.73
C ARG A 213 -6.75 -22.69 -14.52
N GLN A 214 -7.49 -21.82 -15.20
CA GLN A 214 -8.95 -21.82 -15.14
C GLN A 214 -9.56 -23.12 -15.67
N GLN A 215 -9.00 -23.69 -16.74
CA GLN A 215 -9.45 -24.99 -17.25
C GLN A 215 -9.14 -26.13 -16.27
N GLN A 216 -7.99 -26.12 -15.61
CA GLN A 216 -7.64 -27.11 -14.59
C GLN A 216 -8.53 -27.00 -13.36
N GLU A 217 -8.83 -25.78 -12.90
CA GLU A 217 -9.74 -25.53 -11.79
C GLU A 217 -11.17 -25.97 -12.14
N ALA A 218 -11.65 -25.67 -13.36
CA ALA A 218 -12.96 -26.11 -13.83
C ALA A 218 -13.06 -27.64 -13.96
N ALA A 219 -12.01 -28.30 -14.45
CA ALA A 219 -11.95 -29.76 -14.55
C ALA A 219 -11.88 -30.43 -13.16
N ALA A 220 -11.14 -29.86 -12.21
CA ALA A 220 -11.07 -30.36 -10.83
C ALA A 220 -12.42 -30.25 -10.09
N LEU A 221 -13.18 -29.18 -10.35
CA LEU A 221 -14.53 -28.99 -9.81
C LEU A 221 -15.56 -29.94 -10.45
N GLN A 222 -15.42 -30.31 -11.72
CA GLN A 222 -16.28 -31.31 -12.35
C GLN A 222 -15.93 -32.75 -11.92
N GLY A 223 -14.64 -33.06 -11.75
CA GLY A 223 -14.19 -34.38 -11.31
C GLY A 223 -14.63 -34.74 -9.89
N THR A 224 -14.75 -33.76 -8.99
CA THR A 224 -15.23 -33.96 -7.62
C THR A 224 -16.75 -34.12 -7.53
N ALA A 225 -17.51 -33.58 -8.47
CA ALA A 225 -18.96 -33.83 -8.58
C ALA A 225 -19.28 -35.20 -9.20
N GLY A 226 -18.40 -35.74 -10.06
CA GLY A 226 -18.58 -37.05 -10.69
C GLY A 226 -18.18 -38.25 -9.83
N SER A 227 -17.33 -38.07 -8.82
CA SER A 227 -16.83 -39.18 -7.99
C SER A 227 -17.65 -39.46 -6.72
N ALA A 228 -18.63 -38.61 -6.39
CA ALA A 228 -19.53 -38.84 -5.25
C ALA A 228 -20.61 -39.91 -5.52
N GLY A 229 -20.71 -40.43 -6.75
CA GLY A 229 -21.72 -41.40 -7.17
C GLY A 229 -21.28 -42.86 -7.25
N MET A 230 -20.03 -43.20 -6.91
CA MET A 230 -19.53 -44.57 -7.15
C MET A 230 -18.61 -45.09 -6.05
N ALA A 231 -19.06 -44.99 -4.79
CA ALA A 231 -18.52 -45.78 -3.69
C ALA A 231 -19.40 -47.03 -3.50
N GLY A 232 -19.07 -48.08 -4.25
CA GLY A 232 -19.78 -49.35 -4.18
C GLY A 232 -18.96 -50.52 -4.72
N GLY A 233 -18.15 -51.12 -3.85
CA GLY A 233 -17.92 -52.56 -3.88
C GLY A 233 -16.60 -53.09 -4.46
N ALA A 234 -16.16 -54.16 -3.80
CA ALA A 234 -15.27 -55.23 -4.24
C ALA A 234 -13.76 -55.09 -3.94
N ALA A 235 -13.40 -55.81 -2.87
CA ALA A 235 -12.10 -56.38 -2.58
C ALA A 235 -11.59 -57.32 -3.71
N GLY A 236 -10.27 -57.50 -3.79
CA GLY A 236 -9.70 -58.63 -4.55
C GLY A 236 -8.22 -58.51 -4.95
N SER A 237 -7.34 -59.06 -4.10
CA SER A 237 -6.16 -59.89 -4.41
C SER A 237 -5.10 -59.48 -5.46
N ALA A 238 -3.86 -59.46 -4.95
CA ALA A 238 -2.65 -60.17 -5.42
C ALA A 238 -2.02 -59.85 -6.80
N GLY A 239 -0.70 -59.61 -6.80
CA GLY A 239 0.12 -59.61 -8.02
C GLY A 239 1.53 -59.06 -7.82
N THR A 240 2.43 -59.91 -7.34
CA THR A 240 3.89 -59.74 -7.25
C THR A 240 4.55 -59.44 -8.60
N ALA A 241 5.51 -58.51 -8.66
CA ALA A 241 6.68 -58.61 -9.54
C ALA A 241 7.83 -57.73 -9.04
N GLN A 242 8.99 -58.36 -8.96
CA GLN A 242 10.25 -57.94 -8.36
C GLN A 242 11.29 -57.71 -9.47
N GLY A 243 12.24 -56.79 -9.25
CA GLY A 243 13.45 -56.60 -10.07
C GLY A 243 13.74 -55.10 -10.30
N ALA A 244 14.57 -54.39 -9.53
CA ALA A 244 16.00 -54.52 -9.16
C ALA A 244 16.99 -54.00 -10.23
N ALA A 245 17.99 -53.25 -9.72
CA ALA A 245 19.15 -52.59 -10.34
C ALA A 245 18.88 -51.22 -11.00
N GLY A 246 19.66 -50.16 -10.78
CA GLY A 246 20.96 -50.04 -10.13
C GLY A 246 21.39 -48.57 -10.02
N ASN A 247 22.34 -48.37 -9.12
CA ASN A 247 22.87 -47.16 -8.50
C ASN A 247 23.81 -46.32 -9.40
N ALA A 248 23.86 -44.99 -9.23
CA ALA A 248 25.10 -44.19 -9.34
C ALA A 248 24.89 -42.73 -8.87
N THR A 249 25.42 -42.48 -7.68
CA THR A 249 25.93 -41.24 -7.05
C THR A 249 26.82 -40.35 -7.92
N THR A 250 26.79 -39.02 -7.72
CA THR A 250 27.90 -38.08 -7.33
C THR A 250 27.24 -36.69 -7.11
N GLY A 251 27.26 -36.01 -5.94
CA GLY A 251 28.38 -35.29 -5.28
C GLY A 251 28.84 -34.10 -6.16
N GLU A 252 28.93 -32.82 -5.80
CA GLU A 252 29.14 -32.00 -4.59
C GLU A 252 28.51 -30.60 -4.90
N GLY A 253 28.08 -29.71 -4.01
CA GLY A 253 28.47 -29.43 -2.64
C GLY A 253 29.42 -28.22 -2.58
N THR A 254 28.92 -26.98 -2.45
CA THR A 254 29.54 -25.98 -1.54
C THR A 254 28.68 -24.74 -1.28
N ALA A 255 28.73 -24.32 -0.02
CA ALA A 255 27.94 -23.29 0.63
C ALA A 255 28.74 -22.00 0.87
N ALA A 256 28.04 -20.87 0.99
CA ALA A 256 28.41 -19.71 1.82
C ALA A 256 27.12 -18.86 1.96
N ARG A 257 26.40 -18.85 3.09
CA ARG A 257 26.67 -18.31 4.44
C ARG A 257 26.88 -16.79 4.47
N GLY A 258 25.95 -16.12 5.15
CA GLY A 258 26.06 -14.75 5.68
C GLY A 258 24.89 -13.88 5.22
N GLY A 259 24.07 -13.25 6.05
CA GLY A 259 24.04 -13.07 7.49
C GLY A 259 22.98 -12.01 7.78
N ARG A 260 22.12 -12.26 8.77
CA ARG A 260 21.13 -11.32 9.31
C ARG A 260 21.79 -10.09 9.95
N LYS A 261 21.23 -8.91 9.70
CA LYS A 261 21.01 -7.79 10.65
C LYS A 261 19.71 -7.11 10.18
N GLY A 262 18.67 -6.89 11.00
CA GLY A 262 18.70 -6.31 12.35
C GLY A 262 18.55 -4.80 12.18
N GLY A 263 17.34 -4.28 12.39
CA GLY A 263 16.93 -2.95 11.95
C GLY A 263 17.31 -1.79 12.87
N ALA A 264 16.78 -0.61 12.52
CA ALA A 264 16.46 0.50 13.43
C ALA A 264 15.64 1.52 12.65
N GLY A 265 14.53 1.96 13.24
CA GLY A 265 13.74 3.07 12.74
C GLY A 265 14.36 4.42 13.11
N GLN A 266 14.03 5.42 12.29
CA GLN A 266 13.93 6.85 12.59
C GLN A 266 13.30 7.43 11.31
N GLY A 267 12.17 8.11 11.36
CA GLY A 267 11.83 9.18 12.28
C GLY A 267 11.54 10.38 11.40
N SER A 268 10.25 10.59 11.16
CA SER A 268 9.68 11.73 10.45
C SER A 268 10.26 13.06 10.95
N GLN A 269 10.47 14.03 10.06
CA GLN A 269 9.73 15.30 10.15
C GLN A 269 9.82 16.15 8.86
N PRO A 270 8.73 16.89 8.54
CA PRO A 270 8.60 17.72 7.35
C PRO A 270 9.01 19.17 7.63
N THR A 271 9.68 19.82 6.67
CA THR A 271 9.84 21.27 6.68
C THR A 271 8.66 21.92 5.94
N LYS A 272 7.91 22.70 6.72
CA LYS A 272 6.80 23.56 6.32
C LYS A 272 7.34 24.77 5.53
N PRO A 273 6.62 25.28 4.51
CA PRO A 273 6.90 26.57 3.90
C PRO A 273 6.20 27.71 4.66
N ALA A 274 6.90 28.81 4.89
CA ALA A 274 6.34 30.13 5.22
C ALA A 274 7.01 31.11 4.23
N ALA A 275 6.27 31.62 3.25
CA ALA A 275 5.39 32.79 3.36
C ALA A 275 6.19 34.09 3.55
N GLU A 276 6.21 34.86 2.46
CA GLU A 276 5.74 36.25 2.43
C GLU A 276 6.55 37.29 3.21
N LYS A 277 7.27 38.14 2.47
CA LYS A 277 7.30 39.57 2.80
C LYS A 277 7.39 40.45 1.54
N LYS A 278 6.41 41.34 1.49
CA LYS A 278 6.18 42.51 0.63
C LYS A 278 7.22 43.62 0.87
N GLU A 279 7.22 44.56 -0.09
CA GLU A 279 7.69 45.96 -0.04
C GLU A 279 9.23 46.09 -0.08
N ASP A 280 9.84 46.86 -1.00
CA ASP A 280 9.45 48.14 -1.63
C ASP A 280 9.50 48.16 -3.17
#